data_AF-A0A7W1VRJ6-F1
#
_entry.id   AF-A0A7W1VRJ6-F1
#
_cell.length_a   1.000
_cell.length_b   1.000
_cell.length_c   1.000
_cell.angle_alpha   90.00
_cell.angle_beta   90.00
_cell.angle_gamma   90.00
#
_symmetry.space_group_name_H-M   'P 1'
#
loop_
_entity.id
_entity.type
_entity.pdbx_description
1 polymer ?
#
loop_
_entity_poly.entity_id
_entity_poly.type
_entity_poly.pdbx_seq_one_letter_code
_entity_poly.pdbx_strand_id
1 'polypeptide(L)'
;MKICLSRFNIILLLLCCSAFTACQTTKQNPEETALRKKYKNEKTLLQLHLGGAANSSGRSIEIYRQKPIYVSVDPIPFLDWRNITDGRLVEDQSGFAIQLQFDAHGTFVLDTLTTANRGKPIAILAITGTEQRWLGAPLIHQRNASGFLTFTPDATREETERMIYGIRNVAERVRKQTQF
;
A
#
# COMPACT_ATOMS: atom_id res chain seq x y z
N MET A 1 58.14 17.99 -38.67
CA MET A 1 57.52 16.65 -38.54
C MET A 1 56.10 16.74 -39.11
N LYS A 2 55.81 16.04 -40.21
CA LYS A 2 54.49 16.04 -40.88
C LYS A 2 53.62 14.97 -40.21
N ILE A 3 52.51 15.38 -39.61
CA ILE A 3 51.54 14.47 -38.99
C ILE A 3 50.55 14.06 -40.08
N CYS A 4 50.62 12.80 -40.51
CA CYS A 4 49.65 12.20 -41.41
C CYS A 4 48.40 11.82 -40.61
N LEU A 5 47.31 12.58 -40.77
CA LEU A 5 45.98 12.16 -40.32
C LEU A 5 45.51 10.99 -41.19
N SER A 6 45.68 9.78 -40.66
CA SER A 6 44.99 8.59 -41.15
C SER A 6 43.49 8.72 -40.86
N ARG A 7 42.66 8.24 -41.78
CA ARG A 7 41.19 8.34 -41.74
C ARG A 7 40.64 7.52 -40.58
N PHE A 8 40.66 8.12 -39.39
CA PHE A 8 40.09 7.55 -38.18
C PHE A 8 38.57 7.52 -38.32
N ASN A 9 38.02 6.34 -38.08
CA ASN A 9 36.70 5.91 -38.51
C ASN A 9 35.58 6.73 -37.85
N ILE A 10 35.04 7.70 -38.59
CA ILE A 10 33.98 8.64 -38.15
C ILE A 10 32.70 7.88 -37.75
N ILE A 11 32.50 6.66 -38.27
CA ILE A 11 31.38 5.78 -37.93
C ILE A 11 31.46 5.35 -36.45
N LEU A 12 32.66 5.21 -35.86
CA LEU A 12 32.82 4.83 -34.47
C LEU A 12 32.45 5.97 -33.49
N LEU A 13 32.61 7.23 -33.92
CA LEU A 13 32.25 8.41 -33.11
C LEU A 13 30.72 8.61 -33.08
N LEU A 14 30.03 8.31 -34.19
CA LEU A 14 28.58 8.40 -34.31
C LEU A 14 27.84 7.33 -33.47
N LEU A 15 28.47 6.17 -33.23
CA LEU A 15 27.89 5.09 -32.43
C LEU A 15 27.91 5.39 -30.92
N CYS A 16 28.83 6.22 -30.44
CA CYS A 16 28.91 6.60 -29.01
C CYS A 16 27.90 7.69 -28.60
N CYS A 17 27.41 8.51 -29.54
CA CYS A 17 26.46 9.58 -29.22
C CYS A 17 25.03 9.08 -29.00
N SER A 18 24.66 7.90 -29.51
CA SER A 18 23.31 7.31 -29.28
C SER A 18 23.16 6.64 -27.91
N ALA A 19 24.22 6.53 -27.11
CA ALA A 19 24.18 5.89 -25.79
C ALA A 19 23.78 6.82 -24.64
N PHE A 20 23.64 8.13 -24.87
CA PHE A 20 23.41 9.13 -23.79
C PHE A 20 22.00 9.73 -23.71
N THR A 21 21.04 9.33 -24.54
CA THR A 21 19.66 9.85 -24.47
C THR A 21 18.66 8.77 -24.08
N ALA A 22 18.76 8.31 -22.84
CA ALA A 22 17.64 7.62 -22.18
C ALA A 22 17.61 7.94 -20.68
N CYS A 23 17.79 9.23 -20.34
CA CYS A 23 17.32 9.72 -19.04
C CYS A 23 15.80 9.87 -19.16
N GLN A 24 15.07 8.76 -19.00
CA GLN A 24 13.63 8.82 -18.80
C GLN A 24 13.38 9.43 -17.43
N THR A 25 13.34 10.76 -17.37
CA THR A 25 12.77 11.48 -16.24
C THR A 25 11.29 11.13 -16.22
N THR A 26 10.92 10.15 -15.38
CA THR A 26 9.53 9.82 -15.07
C THR A 26 8.83 11.13 -14.70
N LYS A 27 7.96 11.61 -15.60
CA LYS A 27 7.10 12.78 -15.35
C LYS A 27 6.15 12.42 -14.21
N GLN A 28 6.56 12.69 -12.98
CA GLN A 28 5.65 12.64 -11.85
C GLN A 28 4.61 13.72 -12.06
N ASN A 29 3.33 13.36 -11.92
CA ASN A 29 2.23 14.31 -12.05
C ASN A 29 2.47 15.46 -11.06
N PRO A 30 2.49 16.74 -11.49
CA PRO A 30 2.75 17.88 -10.61
C PRO A 30 1.83 17.89 -9.38
N GLU A 31 0.59 17.42 -9.52
CA GLU A 31 -0.36 17.26 -8.41
C GLU A 31 0.12 16.24 -7.37
N GLU A 32 0.57 15.06 -7.81
CA GLU A 32 1.08 14.01 -6.91
C GLU A 32 2.34 14.47 -6.17
N THR A 33 3.21 15.25 -6.82
CA THR A 33 4.40 15.81 -6.18
C THR A 33 4.07 16.86 -5.12
N ALA A 34 3.03 17.67 -5.33
CA ALA A 34 2.56 18.66 -4.36
C ALA A 34 1.94 17.97 -3.13
N LEU A 35 1.11 16.95 -3.33
CA LEU A 35 0.52 16.17 -2.24
C LEU A 35 1.58 15.40 -1.44
N ARG A 36 2.57 14.79 -2.11
CA ARG A 36 3.69 14.13 -1.42
C ARG A 36 4.51 15.10 -0.56
N LYS A 37 4.69 16.35 -1.02
CA LYS A 37 5.35 17.40 -0.24
C LYS A 37 4.50 17.84 0.96
N LYS A 38 3.18 17.94 0.78
CA LYS A 38 2.21 18.31 1.82
C LYS A 38 2.16 17.28 2.96
N TYR A 39 2.12 15.99 2.63
CA TYR A 39 1.94 14.90 3.59
C TYR A 39 3.25 14.14 3.93
N LYS A 40 4.40 14.75 3.70
CA LYS A 40 5.73 14.12 3.84
C LYS A 40 6.01 13.52 5.23
N ASN A 41 5.46 14.13 6.28
CA ASN A 41 5.72 13.73 7.67
C ASN A 41 4.65 12.82 8.25
N GLU A 42 3.60 12.54 7.49
CA GLU A 42 2.48 11.75 7.97
C GLU A 42 2.83 10.27 7.99
N LYS A 43 2.30 9.60 9.02
CA LYS A 43 2.54 8.19 9.30
C LYS A 43 1.20 7.59 9.69
N THR A 44 0.75 6.66 8.85
CA THR A 44 -0.43 5.85 9.11
C THR A 44 0.03 4.41 9.18
N LEU A 45 -0.13 3.79 10.34
CA LEU A 45 0.15 2.38 10.54
C LEU A 45 -1.16 1.61 10.39
N LEU A 46 -1.16 0.60 9.54
CA LEU A 46 -2.30 -0.30 9.39
C LEU A 46 -2.02 -1.62 10.10
N GLN A 47 -3.05 -2.16 10.73
CA GLN A 47 -3.06 -3.49 11.33
C GLN A 47 -4.31 -4.24 10.89
N LEU A 48 -4.13 -5.47 10.45
CA LEU A 48 -5.22 -6.33 10.00
C LEU A 48 -5.44 -7.40 11.06
N HIS A 49 -6.67 -7.48 11.53
CA HIS A 49 -7.11 -8.42 12.54
C HIS A 49 -8.17 -9.34 11.97
N LEU A 50 -8.20 -10.58 12.45
CA LEU A 50 -9.24 -11.51 12.06
C LEU A 50 -10.51 -11.20 12.85
N GLY A 51 -11.61 -10.99 12.14
CA GLY A 51 -12.93 -10.83 12.74
C GLY A 51 -13.69 -12.15 12.81
N GLY A 52 -14.61 -12.23 13.74
CA GLY A 52 -15.59 -13.30 13.94
C GLY A 52 -17.01 -12.74 13.96
N ALA A 53 -17.98 -13.65 14.06
CA ALA A 53 -19.39 -13.27 14.20
C ALA A 53 -19.61 -12.44 15.50
N ALA A 54 -20.63 -11.60 15.49
CA ALA A 54 -21.12 -10.97 16.72
C ALA A 54 -21.42 -12.10 17.73
N ASN A 55 -20.77 -12.05 18.91
CA ASN A 55 -20.78 -13.05 19.99
C ASN A 55 -19.64 -14.11 19.99
N SER A 56 -18.64 -14.03 19.12
CA SER A 56 -17.40 -14.79 19.39
C SER A 56 -16.62 -14.17 20.57
N SER A 57 -15.75 -14.96 21.21
CA SER A 57 -14.97 -14.60 22.40
C SER A 57 -13.96 -13.45 22.23
N GLY A 58 -13.95 -12.77 21.08
CA GLY A 58 -13.09 -11.62 20.78
C GLY A 58 -13.68 -10.29 21.24
N ARG A 59 -12.87 -9.23 21.16
CA ARG A 59 -13.29 -7.87 21.56
C ARG A 59 -14.30 -7.33 20.54
N SER A 60 -15.50 -6.97 21.00
CA SER A 60 -16.48 -6.31 20.14
C SER A 60 -15.99 -4.91 19.77
N ILE A 61 -15.92 -4.63 18.47
CA ILE A 61 -15.56 -3.33 17.92
C ILE A 61 -16.70 -2.77 17.07
N GLU A 62 -16.81 -1.45 17.08
CA GLU A 62 -17.74 -0.71 16.24
C GLU A 62 -16.99 -0.16 15.02
N ILE A 63 -17.50 -0.47 13.83
CA ILE A 63 -17.02 0.09 12.57
C ILE A 63 -18.07 1.07 12.07
N TYR A 64 -17.76 2.36 12.07
CA TYR A 64 -18.70 3.46 11.92
C TYR A 64 -19.09 3.78 10.47
N ARG A 65 -19.54 2.78 9.70
CA ARG A 65 -20.26 3.06 8.45
C ARG A 65 -21.57 3.81 8.73
N GLN A 66 -22.27 4.24 7.66
CA GLN A 66 -23.63 4.81 7.76
C GLN A 66 -24.59 3.98 8.63
N LYS A 67 -24.35 2.66 8.77
CA LYS A 67 -24.90 1.82 9.84
C LYS A 67 -23.73 1.16 10.60
N PRO A 68 -23.59 1.34 11.92
CA PRO A 68 -22.55 0.70 12.70
C PRO A 68 -22.64 -0.83 12.59
N ILE A 69 -21.51 -1.47 12.33
CA ILE A 69 -21.41 -2.94 12.33
C ILE A 69 -20.57 -3.36 13.53
N TYR A 70 -21.12 -4.29 14.32
CA TYR A 70 -20.45 -4.92 15.44
C TYR A 70 -19.71 -6.16 14.99
N VAL A 71 -18.38 -6.15 15.09
CA VAL A 71 -17.54 -7.30 14.76
C VAL A 71 -16.73 -7.67 15.99
N SER A 72 -16.70 -8.95 16.34
CA SER A 72 -15.80 -9.46 17.37
C SER A 72 -14.44 -9.70 16.74
N VAL A 73 -13.38 -9.10 17.27
CA VAL A 73 -12.05 -9.11 16.65
C VAL A 73 -11.03 -9.75 17.57
N ASP A 74 -10.11 -10.51 16.97
CA ASP A 74 -8.94 -11.05 17.64
C ASP A 74 -7.97 -9.91 18.03
N PRO A 75 -7.55 -9.80 19.30
CA PRO A 75 -6.61 -8.77 19.73
C PRO A 75 -5.26 -8.80 18.99
N ILE A 76 -4.85 -9.95 18.43
CA ILE A 76 -3.56 -10.08 17.78
C ILE A 76 -3.69 -9.78 16.27
N PRO A 77 -2.95 -8.79 15.73
CA PRO A 77 -2.92 -8.56 14.29
C PRO A 77 -2.16 -9.68 13.58
N PHE A 78 -2.70 -10.13 12.46
CA PHE A 78 -2.05 -11.15 11.64
C PHE A 78 -1.15 -10.56 10.54
N LEU A 79 -1.47 -9.34 10.09
CA LEU A 79 -0.62 -8.52 9.22
C LEU A 79 -0.51 -7.12 9.78
N ASP A 80 0.71 -6.60 9.76
CA ASP A 80 1.02 -5.24 10.19
C ASP A 80 1.52 -4.40 9.01
N TRP A 81 1.60 -3.09 9.24
CA TRP A 81 2.25 -2.09 8.38
C TRP A 81 3.64 -2.49 7.86
N ARG A 82 4.35 -3.38 8.56
CA ARG A 82 5.68 -3.89 8.16
C ARG A 82 5.62 -4.75 6.91
N ASN A 83 4.50 -5.43 6.65
CA ASN A 83 4.31 -6.30 5.50
C ASN A 83 3.71 -5.56 4.30
N ILE A 84 3.43 -4.26 4.43
CA ILE A 84 2.84 -3.45 3.36
C ILE A 84 3.96 -2.82 2.53
N THR A 85 3.92 -3.05 1.22
CA THR A 85 4.88 -2.52 0.25
C THR A 85 4.39 -1.22 -0.38
N ASP A 86 3.11 -1.15 -0.74
CA ASP A 86 2.50 0.04 -1.37
C ASP A 86 1.01 0.14 -1.03
N GLY A 87 0.46 1.34 -1.20
CA GLY A 87 -0.95 1.65 -1.03
C GLY A 87 -1.42 2.59 -2.13
N ARG A 88 -2.62 2.33 -2.67
CA ARG A 88 -3.20 3.11 -3.77
C ARG A 88 -4.69 3.35 -3.55
N LEU A 89 -5.14 4.51 -4.02
CA LEU A 89 -6.56 4.80 -4.17
C LEU A 89 -6.99 4.24 -5.52
N VAL A 90 -8.01 3.39 -5.52
CA VAL A 90 -8.62 2.83 -6.72
C VAL A 90 -10.06 3.29 -6.76
N GLU A 91 -10.51 3.77 -7.92
CA GLU A 91 -11.92 4.07 -8.12
C GLU A 91 -12.68 2.77 -8.39
N ASP A 92 -13.77 2.59 -7.68
CA ASP A 92 -14.64 1.43 -7.83
C ASP A 92 -16.06 1.90 -8.18
N GLN A 93 -16.90 1.02 -8.69
CA GLN A 93 -18.28 1.35 -9.09
C GLN A 93 -19.10 1.92 -7.92
N SER A 94 -18.74 1.58 -6.68
CA SER A 94 -19.38 2.08 -5.46
C SER A 94 -18.73 3.34 -4.88
N GLY A 95 -17.73 3.94 -5.55
CA GLY A 95 -17.02 5.13 -5.09
C GLY A 95 -15.50 4.97 -5.17
N PHE A 96 -14.84 4.86 -4.02
CA PHE A 96 -13.39 4.66 -3.94
C PHE A 96 -13.03 3.56 -2.96
N ALA A 97 -11.90 2.91 -3.21
CA ALA A 97 -11.36 1.84 -2.40
C ALA A 97 -9.86 2.04 -2.19
N ILE A 98 -9.36 1.54 -1.06
CA ILE A 98 -7.93 1.43 -0.81
C ILE A 98 -7.49 0.06 -1.29
N GLN A 99 -6.47 0.02 -2.15
CA GLN A 99 -5.75 -1.19 -2.50
C GLN A 99 -4.40 -1.19 -1.78
N LEU A 100 -4.18 -2.19 -0.94
CA LEU A 100 -2.90 -2.45 -0.28
C LEU A 100 -2.15 -3.55 -1.01
N GLN A 101 -0.85 -3.36 -1.21
CA GLN A 101 0.06 -4.36 -1.74
C GLN A 101 0.97 -4.87 -0.63
N PHE A 102 1.03 -6.19 -0.46
CA PHE A 102 1.88 -6.84 0.54
C PHE A 102 3.21 -7.33 -0.06
N ASP A 103 4.20 -7.54 0.81
CA ASP A 103 5.44 -8.23 0.49
C ASP A 103 5.21 -9.74 0.31
N ALA A 104 6.26 -10.50 -0.04
CA ALA A 104 6.16 -11.93 -0.27
C ALA A 104 5.69 -12.70 0.98
N HIS A 105 6.18 -12.32 2.16
CA HIS A 105 5.77 -12.90 3.43
C HIS A 105 4.29 -12.59 3.73
N GLY A 106 3.88 -11.33 3.60
CA GLY A 106 2.51 -10.89 3.83
C GLY A 106 1.53 -11.52 2.85
N THR A 107 1.95 -11.72 1.60
CA THR A 107 1.17 -12.44 0.58
C THR A 107 0.94 -13.90 1.00
N PHE A 108 1.96 -14.59 1.49
CA PHE A 108 1.82 -15.97 1.96
C PHE A 108 0.90 -16.08 3.19
N VAL A 109 1.03 -15.15 4.14
CA VAL A 109 0.15 -15.07 5.33
C VAL A 109 -1.30 -14.79 4.91
N LEU A 110 -1.52 -13.84 4.00
CA LEU A 110 -2.84 -13.52 3.47
C LEU A 110 -3.46 -14.73 2.78
N ASP A 111 -2.69 -15.46 1.99
CA ASP A 111 -3.14 -16.66 1.29
C ASP A 111 -3.59 -17.77 2.25
N THR A 112 -2.76 -18.07 3.23
CA THR A 112 -3.04 -19.10 4.24
C THR A 112 -4.27 -18.75 5.06
N LEU A 113 -4.38 -17.49 5.52
CA LEU A 113 -5.49 -17.06 6.36
C LEU A 113 -6.81 -16.97 5.61
N THR A 114 -6.81 -16.44 4.39
CA THR A 114 -8.03 -16.36 3.57
C THR A 114 -8.51 -17.73 3.13
N THR A 115 -7.62 -18.71 2.99
CA THR A 115 -7.97 -20.11 2.75
C THR A 115 -8.69 -20.73 3.94
N ALA A 116 -8.17 -20.52 5.15
CA ALA A 116 -8.71 -21.13 6.38
C ALA A 116 -9.95 -20.43 6.94
N ASN A 117 -10.16 -19.14 6.63
CA ASN A 117 -11.16 -18.29 7.29
C ASN A 117 -12.18 -17.69 6.31
N ARG A 118 -12.65 -18.47 5.34
CA ARG A 118 -13.71 -18.02 4.41
C ARG A 118 -14.99 -17.65 5.18
N GLY A 119 -15.63 -16.57 4.74
CA GLY A 119 -16.83 -16.01 5.35
C GLY A 119 -16.58 -15.13 6.59
N LYS A 120 -15.35 -15.06 7.10
CA LYS A 120 -15.01 -14.17 8.22
C LYS A 120 -14.62 -12.77 7.74
N PRO A 121 -14.95 -11.70 8.50
CA PRO A 121 -14.46 -10.36 8.21
C PRO A 121 -12.97 -10.19 8.56
N ILE A 122 -12.26 -9.34 7.83
CA ILE A 122 -10.93 -8.84 8.18
C ILE A 122 -11.10 -7.43 8.72
N ALA A 123 -10.92 -7.22 10.02
CA ALA A 123 -11.01 -5.89 10.61
C ALA A 123 -9.71 -5.11 10.38
N ILE A 124 -9.81 -3.90 9.85
CA ILE A 124 -8.66 -3.07 9.50
C ILE A 124 -8.59 -1.89 10.46
N LEU A 125 -7.56 -1.88 11.29
CA LEU A 125 -7.25 -0.79 12.21
C LEU A 125 -6.26 0.16 11.56
N ALA A 126 -6.57 1.46 11.59
CA ALA A 126 -5.64 2.51 11.24
C ALA A 126 -5.22 3.29 12.48
N ILE A 127 -3.92 3.48 12.62
CA ILE A 127 -3.29 4.23 13.69
C ILE A 127 -2.58 5.41 13.04
N THR A 128 -3.10 6.62 13.27
CA THR A 128 -2.52 7.86 12.75
C THR A 128 -2.17 8.77 13.92
N GLY A 129 -0.88 8.87 14.24
CA GLY A 129 -0.43 9.60 15.42
C GLY A 129 -0.96 8.97 16.72
N THR A 130 -1.79 9.70 17.46
CA THR A 130 -2.43 9.26 18.72
C THR A 130 -3.81 8.64 18.52
N GLU A 131 -4.38 8.75 17.33
CA GLU A 131 -5.73 8.27 17.04
C GLU A 131 -5.70 6.85 16.46
N GLN A 132 -6.60 6.01 16.95
CA GLN A 132 -6.82 4.64 16.47
C GLN A 132 -8.27 4.52 16.01
N ARG A 133 -8.49 4.16 14.75
CA ARG A 133 -9.83 4.04 14.15
C ARG A 133 -9.92 2.81 13.27
N TRP A 134 -11.03 2.08 13.38
CA TRP A 134 -11.35 0.97 12.48
C TRP A 134 -11.86 1.52 11.16
N LEU A 135 -11.20 1.18 10.04
CA LEU A 135 -11.55 1.67 8.71
C LEU A 135 -12.55 0.78 7.99
N GLY A 136 -12.67 -0.49 8.38
CA GLY A 136 -13.54 -1.42 7.65
C GLY A 136 -13.37 -2.86 8.06
N ALA A 137 -14.33 -3.68 7.62
CA ALA A 137 -14.36 -5.12 7.79
C ALA A 137 -14.77 -5.84 6.50
N PRO A 138 -13.95 -5.85 5.44
CA PRO A 138 -14.21 -6.66 4.25
C PRO A 138 -14.35 -8.15 4.60
N LEU A 139 -15.31 -8.83 3.98
CA LEU A 139 -15.50 -10.27 4.16
C LEU A 139 -14.54 -11.07 3.27
N ILE A 140 -14.01 -12.17 3.81
CA ILE A 140 -13.19 -13.12 3.05
C ILE A 140 -14.13 -13.98 2.20
N HIS A 141 -14.29 -13.63 0.93
CA HIS A 141 -15.10 -14.43 -0.01
C HIS A 141 -14.34 -15.64 -0.56
N GLN A 142 -13.05 -15.47 -0.83
CA GLN A 142 -12.22 -16.49 -1.47
C GLN A 142 -10.77 -16.41 -0.99
N ARG A 143 -10.01 -17.46 -1.31
CA ARG A 143 -8.55 -17.49 -1.16
C ARG A 143 -7.93 -16.32 -1.92
N ASN A 144 -7.03 -15.59 -1.27
CA ASN A 144 -6.33 -14.45 -1.87
C ASN A 144 -4.82 -14.68 -1.89
N ALA A 145 -4.34 -15.25 -3.00
CA ALA A 145 -2.91 -15.44 -3.28
C ALA A 145 -2.28 -14.27 -4.06
N SER A 146 -3.06 -13.22 -4.36
CA SER A 146 -2.62 -12.13 -5.25
C SER A 146 -1.63 -11.16 -4.58
N GLY A 147 -1.58 -11.14 -3.24
CA GLY A 147 -0.81 -10.16 -2.49
C GLY A 147 -1.45 -8.77 -2.43
N PHE A 148 -2.68 -8.61 -2.93
CA PHE A 148 -3.43 -7.36 -2.87
C PHE A 148 -4.66 -7.49 -1.99
N LEU A 149 -4.91 -6.51 -1.13
CA LEU A 149 -6.18 -6.38 -0.40
C LEU A 149 -6.85 -5.07 -0.78
N THR A 150 -8.04 -5.16 -1.38
CA THR A 150 -8.86 -4.01 -1.73
C THR A 150 -10.06 -3.92 -0.79
N PHE A 151 -10.31 -2.75 -0.22
CA PHE A 151 -11.46 -2.52 0.65
C PHE A 151 -11.94 -1.07 0.59
N THR A 152 -13.22 -0.86 0.88
CA THR A 152 -13.80 0.47 1.02
C THR A 152 -13.60 0.99 2.45
N PRO A 153 -12.80 2.05 2.65
CA PRO A 153 -12.56 2.62 3.97
C PRO A 153 -13.76 3.45 4.44
N ASP A 154 -13.89 3.56 5.75
CA ASP A 154 -14.80 4.46 6.45
C ASP A 154 -14.11 5.81 6.71
N ALA A 155 -13.90 6.57 5.64
CA ALA A 155 -13.23 7.86 5.65
C ALA A 155 -13.67 8.70 4.45
N THR A 156 -13.44 10.00 4.46
CA THR A 156 -13.63 10.83 3.25
C THR A 156 -12.53 10.53 2.22
N ARG A 157 -12.71 10.99 0.98
CA ARG A 157 -11.70 10.80 -0.07
C ARG A 157 -10.38 11.50 0.32
N GLU A 158 -10.47 12.72 0.82
CA GLU A 158 -9.31 13.53 1.22
C GLU A 158 -8.57 12.89 2.40
N GLU A 159 -9.31 12.34 3.38
CA GLU A 159 -8.72 11.57 4.47
C GLU A 159 -8.07 10.28 3.96
N THR A 160 -8.67 9.63 2.98
CA THR A 160 -8.15 8.39 2.40
C THR A 160 -6.84 8.62 1.65
N GLU A 161 -6.78 9.67 0.83
CA GLU A 161 -5.56 10.09 0.15
C GLU A 161 -4.44 10.38 1.17
N ARG A 162 -4.78 11.15 2.20
CA ARG A 162 -3.89 11.44 3.33
C ARG A 162 -3.32 10.16 3.96
N MET A 163 -4.18 9.20 4.28
CA MET A 163 -3.77 7.90 4.83
C MET A 163 -2.87 7.12 3.88
N ILE A 164 -3.15 7.11 2.57
CA ILE A 164 -2.33 6.42 1.57
C ILE A 164 -0.91 7.00 1.53
N TYR A 165 -0.77 8.33 1.56
CA TYR A 165 0.56 8.95 1.67
C TYR A 165 1.25 8.56 2.98
N GLY A 166 0.53 8.55 4.10
CA GLY A 166 1.04 8.08 5.39
C GLY A 166 1.54 6.63 5.37
N ILE A 167 0.82 5.73 4.72
CA ILE A 167 1.18 4.31 4.55
C ILE A 167 2.45 4.19 3.71
N ARG A 168 2.50 4.88 2.56
CA ARG A 168 3.66 4.84 1.66
C ARG A 168 4.92 5.38 2.33
N ASN A 169 4.81 6.47 3.09
CA ASN A 169 5.93 7.01 3.88
C ASN A 169 6.47 5.97 4.89
N VAL A 170 5.58 5.22 5.53
CA VAL A 170 5.96 4.15 6.46
C VAL A 170 6.64 3.00 5.71
N ALA A 171 6.07 2.54 4.60
CA ALA A 171 6.64 1.48 3.76
C ALA A 171 8.05 1.85 3.24
N GLU A 172 8.24 3.09 2.79
CA GLU A 172 9.57 3.60 2.38
C GLU A 172 10.58 3.56 3.52
N ARG A 173 10.16 3.84 4.77
CA ARG A 173 11.04 3.78 5.94
C ARG A 173 11.40 2.35 6.30
N VAL A 174 10.44 1.42 6.27
CA VAL A 174 10.69 -0.02 6.49
C VAL A 174 11.70 -0.52 5.47
N ARG A 175 11.46 -0.26 4.18
CA ARG A 175 12.36 -0.71 3.11
C ARG A 175 13.78 -0.20 3.29
N LYS A 176 13.94 1.06 3.70
CA LYS A 176 15.27 1.64 3.99
C LYS A 176 15.94 0.97 5.18
N GLN A 177 15.18 0.57 6.20
CA GLN A 177 15.73 -0.11 7.38
C GLN A 177 16.17 -1.54 7.07
N THR A 178 15.43 -2.26 6.22
CA THR A 178 15.75 -3.66 5.86
C THR A 178 16.92 -3.80 4.88
N GLN A 179 17.38 -2.70 4.27
CA GLN A 179 18.52 -2.68 3.32
C GLN A 179 19.89 -2.54 3.99
N PHE A 180 19.94 -2.49 5.32
CA PHE A 180 21.17 -2.49 6.13
C PHE A 180 21.28 -3.79 6.92
#